data_AF-A0A7S4KWL3-F1
#
_entry.id   AF-A0A7S4KWL3-F1
#
_cell.length_a   1.000
_cell.length_b   1.000
_cell.length_c   1.000
_cell.angle_alpha   90.00
_cell.angle_beta   90.00
_cell.angle_gamma   90.00
#
_symmetry.space_group_name_H-M   'P 1'
#
loop_
_entity.id
_entity.type
_entity.pdbx_description
1 polymer ?
#
loop_
_entity_poly.entity_id
_entity_poly.type
_entity_poly.pdbx_seq_one_letter_code
_entity_poly.pdbx_strand_id
1 'polypeptide(L)'
;VKAAVSRVLFTQYHLNFNTKGGETKMDPADLALRDANGHLFGTSANGLHSQIPVLDPKSCQYIAYTLSFTNPKTKPYTCVSSTSPLFLGHIKSMHTPKNIQIRPFEVQLAEGYTKNEEACVLIIVNNRTEFDKVQKWRQLIYDLAGLQSSVWNVSLYGDFCLSHKRKDGRSLLED
;
A
#
# COMPACT_ATOMS: atom_id res chain seq x y z
N VAL A 1 19.79 8.39 40.95
CA VAL A 1 18.95 8.33 39.73
C VAL A 1 19.76 7.60 38.65
N LYS A 2 19.39 6.38 38.26
CA LYS A 2 20.10 5.66 37.18
C LYS A 2 19.84 6.42 35.88
N ALA A 3 20.90 6.87 35.20
CA ALA A 3 20.78 7.49 33.90
C ALA A 3 19.99 6.57 32.96
N ALA A 4 18.93 7.08 32.35
CA ALA A 4 18.17 6.35 31.36
C ALA A 4 19.12 6.04 30.20
N VAL A 5 19.38 4.74 29.96
CA VAL A 5 20.30 4.31 28.91
C VAL A 5 19.59 4.51 27.57
N SER A 6 20.08 5.46 26.77
CA SER A 6 19.53 5.71 25.43
C SER A 6 19.84 4.54 24.50
N ARG A 7 18.82 4.02 23.79
CA ARG A 7 18.96 2.98 22.76
C ARG A 7 18.49 3.55 21.43
N VAL A 8 19.21 3.21 20.37
CA VAL A 8 18.75 3.55 19.02
C VAL A 8 17.53 2.70 18.66
N LEU A 9 16.48 3.33 18.13
CA LEU A 9 15.30 2.70 17.55
C LEU A 9 14.98 3.40 16.23
N PHE A 10 14.91 2.66 15.13
CA PHE A 10 14.47 3.22 13.85
C PHE A 10 13.88 2.13 12.97
N THR A 11 13.11 2.53 11.96
CA THR A 11 12.68 1.62 10.89
C THR A 11 13.37 1.98 9.59
N GLN A 12 13.47 0.99 8.70
CA GLN A 12 13.61 1.23 7.27
C GLN A 12 12.31 0.87 6.54
N TYR A 13 12.19 1.34 5.30
CA TYR A 13 11.16 0.91 4.37
C TYR A 13 11.80 0.57 3.03
N HIS A 14 11.58 -0.65 2.56
CA HIS A 14 12.17 -1.19 1.35
C HIS A 14 11.07 -1.55 0.37
N LEU A 15 11.22 -1.12 -0.88
CA LEU A 15 10.33 -1.46 -1.98
C LEU A 15 10.93 -2.60 -2.80
N ASN A 16 10.12 -3.62 -3.07
CA ASN A 16 10.45 -4.65 -4.04
C ASN A 16 9.77 -4.32 -5.38
N PHE A 17 10.58 -3.97 -6.37
CA PHE A 17 10.14 -3.62 -7.71
C PHE A 17 9.76 -4.83 -8.57
N ASN A 18 10.00 -6.05 -8.08
CA ASN A 18 9.42 -7.25 -8.66
C ASN A 18 7.95 -7.29 -8.23
N THR A 19 7.09 -6.75 -9.10
CA THR A 19 5.64 -6.74 -8.92
C THR A 19 5.07 -8.16 -8.97
N LYS A 20 3.96 -8.35 -8.26
CA LYS A 20 3.08 -9.51 -8.43
C LYS A 20 1.80 -9.02 -9.08
N GLY A 21 1.30 -9.71 -10.10
CA GLY A 21 -0.01 -9.40 -10.70
C GLY A 21 0.01 -8.75 -12.09
N GLY A 22 1.02 -9.00 -12.91
CA GLY A 22 1.02 -8.65 -14.34
C GLY A 22 2.40 -8.80 -15.00
N GLU A 23 2.48 -8.54 -16.31
CA GLU A 23 3.76 -8.48 -17.05
C GLU A 23 4.52 -7.15 -16.84
N THR A 24 3.91 -6.20 -16.13
CA THR A 24 4.46 -4.85 -15.94
C THR A 24 5.59 -4.87 -14.92
N LYS A 25 6.83 -4.75 -15.42
CA LYS A 25 7.99 -4.39 -14.60
C LYS A 25 7.82 -2.95 -14.11
N MET A 26 8.10 -2.72 -12.84
CA MET A 26 8.10 -1.37 -12.26
C MET A 26 9.52 -0.86 -12.18
N ASP A 27 9.74 0.35 -12.68
CA ASP A 27 10.99 1.07 -12.49
C ASP A 27 10.95 1.87 -11.19
N PRO A 28 12.09 2.15 -10.55
CA PRO A 28 12.14 3.01 -9.38
C PRO A 28 11.51 4.40 -9.58
N ALA A 29 11.48 4.90 -10.82
CA ALA A 29 10.85 6.18 -11.17
C ALA A 29 9.32 6.12 -11.23
N ASP A 30 8.72 4.92 -11.28
CA ASP A 30 7.27 4.72 -11.31
C ASP A 30 6.61 4.86 -9.92
N LEU A 31 7.44 4.94 -8.87
CA LEU A 31 7.00 5.11 -7.50
C LEU A 31 7.67 6.34 -6.89
N ALA A 32 6.88 7.19 -6.26
CA ALA A 32 7.36 8.27 -5.42
C ALA A 32 7.01 7.99 -3.97
N LEU A 33 8.02 8.07 -3.11
CA LEU A 33 7.86 7.94 -1.68
C LEU A 33 8.16 9.28 -1.03
N ARG A 34 7.26 9.74 -0.15
CA ARG A 34 7.36 11.04 0.52
C ARG A 34 7.31 10.90 2.02
N ASP A 35 8.02 11.78 2.74
CA ASP A 35 7.92 11.88 4.20
C ASP A 35 6.56 12.46 4.62
N ALA A 36 6.36 12.59 5.93
CA ALA A 36 5.18 13.22 6.51
C ALA A 36 5.01 14.71 6.12
N ASN A 37 6.06 15.37 5.63
CA ASN A 37 6.05 16.75 5.17
C ASN A 37 5.86 16.87 3.64
N GLY A 38 5.74 15.74 2.94
CA GLY A 38 5.60 15.71 1.48
C GLY A 38 6.91 15.77 0.70
N HIS A 39 8.07 15.76 1.36
CA HIS A 39 9.37 15.75 0.67
C HIS A 39 9.63 14.41 0.01
N LEU A 40 10.04 14.44 -1.26
CA LEU A 40 10.38 13.26 -2.01
C LEU A 40 11.67 12.63 -1.46
N PHE A 41 11.64 11.32 -1.24
CA PHE A 41 12.86 10.55 -0.97
C PHE A 41 13.56 10.23 -2.28
N GLY A 42 14.80 10.72 -2.42
CA GLY A 42 15.53 10.76 -3.69
C GLY A 42 16.04 9.41 -4.20
N THR A 43 16.30 8.41 -3.34
CA THR A 43 16.78 7.08 -3.79
C THR A 43 16.18 5.95 -2.97
N SER A 44 15.51 5.02 -3.65
CA SER A 44 14.97 3.78 -3.09
C SER A 44 16.04 2.86 -2.47
N ALA A 45 17.29 3.01 -2.90
CA ALA A 45 18.43 2.21 -2.42
C ALA A 45 18.73 2.40 -0.92
N ASN A 46 18.40 3.56 -0.36
CA ASN A 46 18.63 3.84 1.06
C ASN A 46 17.37 3.61 1.91
N GLY A 47 16.17 3.58 1.32
CA GLY A 47 14.91 3.41 2.05
C GLY A 47 14.52 4.61 2.93
N LEU A 48 13.38 4.53 3.60
CA LEU A 48 12.91 5.55 4.55
C LEU A 48 13.49 5.31 5.93
N HIS A 49 14.27 6.25 6.45
CA HIS A 49 14.74 6.20 7.84
C HIS A 49 14.02 7.26 8.66
N SER A 50 13.54 6.85 9.83
CA SER A 50 13.08 7.79 10.85
C SER A 50 13.76 7.44 12.16
N GLN A 51 14.48 8.40 12.74
CA GLN A 51 15.03 8.24 14.07
C GLN A 51 13.91 8.38 15.08
N ILE A 52 13.62 7.31 15.80
CA ILE A 52 12.64 7.32 16.89
C ILE A 52 13.45 7.39 18.19
N PRO A 53 13.21 8.39 19.07
CA PRO A 53 13.87 8.44 20.36
C PRO A 53 13.45 7.23 21.23
N VAL A 54 14.11 7.06 22.38
CA VAL A 54 13.72 6.02 23.33
C VAL A 54 12.24 6.17 23.69
N LEU A 55 11.51 5.05 23.56
CA LEU A 55 10.12 4.93 23.94
C LEU A 55 10.01 4.70 25.45
N ASP A 56 9.21 5.51 26.12
CA ASP A 56 8.78 5.21 27.48
C ASP A 56 7.89 3.96 27.51
N PRO A 57 7.81 3.24 28.65
CA PRO A 57 6.90 2.12 28.80
C PRO A 57 5.47 2.51 28.41
N LYS A 58 4.83 1.69 27.57
CA LYS A 58 3.48 1.90 27.02
C LYS A 58 3.34 3.09 26.05
N SER A 59 4.42 3.77 25.69
CA SER A 59 4.37 4.80 24.65
C SER A 59 4.28 4.17 23.26
N CYS A 60 3.63 4.90 22.34
CA CYS A 60 3.53 4.55 20.94
C CYS A 60 4.22 5.66 20.12
N GLN A 61 4.91 5.26 19.06
CA GLN A 61 5.41 6.19 18.04
C GLN A 61 4.94 5.71 16.68
N TYR A 62 4.68 6.68 15.80
CA TYR A 62 4.15 6.43 14.48
C TYR A 62 5.16 6.89 13.43
N ILE A 63 5.20 6.15 12.34
CA ILE A 63 6.00 6.48 11.17
C ILE A 63 5.01 6.63 10.04
N ALA A 64 5.03 7.80 9.40
CA ALA A 64 4.13 8.14 8.31
C ALA A 64 4.95 8.47 7.07
N TYR A 65 4.49 7.94 5.94
CA TYR A 65 5.02 8.22 4.62
C TYR A 65 3.92 8.01 3.59
N THR A 66 4.05 8.66 2.45
CA THR A 66 3.12 8.52 1.33
C THR A 66 3.82 7.81 0.18
N LEU A 67 3.31 6.65 -0.22
CA LEU A 67 3.70 5.98 -1.45
C LEU A 67 2.70 6.39 -2.56
N SER A 68 3.21 6.79 -3.71
CA SER A 68 2.41 7.15 -4.88
C SER A 68 2.93 6.45 -6.12
N PHE A 69 2.03 5.95 -6.96
CA PHE A 69 2.33 5.54 -8.32
C PHE A 69 2.40 6.81 -9.19
N THR A 70 3.56 7.12 -9.75
CA THR A 70 3.81 8.33 -10.53
C THR A 70 3.68 8.13 -12.02
N ASN A 71 3.82 6.88 -12.49
CA ASN A 71 3.68 6.57 -13.90
C ASN A 71 2.19 6.45 -14.25
N PRO A 72 1.65 7.34 -15.11
CA PRO A 72 0.25 7.31 -15.50
C PRO A 72 -0.11 6.06 -16.33
N LYS A 73 0.88 5.33 -16.85
CA LYS A 73 0.69 4.08 -17.59
C LYS A 73 0.60 2.86 -16.68
N THR A 74 0.86 3.00 -15.37
CA THR A 74 0.70 1.89 -14.44
C THR A 74 -0.77 1.48 -14.41
N LYS A 75 -1.03 0.23 -14.81
CA LYS A 75 -2.39 -0.32 -14.85
C LYS A 75 -2.94 -0.44 -13.41
N PRO A 76 -4.25 -0.25 -13.21
CA PRO A 76 -4.92 -0.68 -11.98
C PRO A 76 -4.58 -2.14 -11.63
N TYR A 77 -4.71 -2.48 -10.36
CA TYR A 77 -4.40 -3.76 -9.74
C TYR A 77 -2.92 -4.13 -9.68
N THR A 78 -2.01 -3.25 -10.10
CA THR A 78 -0.58 -3.43 -9.90
C THR A 78 -0.26 -3.50 -8.39
N CYS A 79 0.34 -4.60 -7.94
CA CYS A 79 0.75 -4.79 -6.55
C CYS A 79 2.28 -4.65 -6.39
N VAL A 80 2.68 -3.82 -5.45
CA VAL A 80 4.08 -3.63 -5.05
C VAL A 80 4.29 -4.28 -3.69
N SER A 81 5.26 -5.20 -3.63
CA SER A 81 5.69 -5.79 -2.36
C SER A 81 6.63 -4.85 -1.63
N SER A 82 6.51 -4.76 -0.32
CA SER A 82 7.35 -3.91 0.52
C SER A 82 7.68 -4.59 1.84
N THR A 83 8.77 -4.18 2.45
CA THR A 83 9.16 -4.63 3.79
C THR A 83 9.54 -3.45 4.66
N SER A 84 9.21 -3.54 5.94
CA SER A 84 9.62 -2.58 6.95
C SER A 84 10.39 -3.29 8.06
N PRO A 85 11.73 -3.28 8.01
CA PRO A 85 12.56 -3.79 9.09
C PRO A 85 12.71 -2.77 10.22
N LEU A 86 12.47 -3.21 11.45
CA LEU A 86 12.65 -2.47 12.69
C LEU A 86 14.01 -2.80 13.30
N PHE A 87 14.76 -1.76 13.65
CA PHE A 87 16.10 -1.87 14.21
C PHE A 87 16.12 -1.35 15.64
N LEU A 88 16.76 -2.09 16.53
CA LEU A 88 16.95 -1.73 17.93
C LEU A 88 18.41 -1.93 18.36
N GLY A 89 18.92 -1.00 19.16
CA GLY A 89 20.23 -1.09 19.80
C GLY A 89 20.40 -2.36 20.65
N HIS A 90 21.53 -3.05 20.49
CA HIS A 90 21.80 -4.29 21.22
C HIS A 90 22.13 -4.04 22.70
N ILE A 91 21.78 -4.97 23.61
CA ILE A 91 22.03 -4.79 25.06
C ILE A 91 23.51 -4.60 25.43
N LYS A 92 24.43 -5.17 24.63
CA LYS A 92 25.89 -5.00 24.81
C LYS A 92 26.46 -3.76 24.09
N SER A 93 25.69 -3.18 23.16
CA SER A 93 26.07 -1.98 22.41
C SER A 93 24.81 -1.25 21.97
N MET A 94 24.36 -0.31 22.81
CA MET A 94 23.05 0.34 22.68
C MET A 94 22.93 1.24 21.44
N HIS A 95 24.06 1.59 20.82
CA HIS A 95 24.13 2.38 19.59
C HIS A 95 24.41 1.52 18.35
N THR A 96 24.62 0.20 18.50
CA THR A 96 24.73 -0.72 17.36
C THR A 96 23.37 -1.34 17.09
N PRO A 97 22.66 -0.90 16.03
CA PRO A 97 21.34 -1.43 15.72
C PRO A 97 21.41 -2.89 15.26
N LYS A 98 20.44 -3.69 15.69
CA LYS A 98 20.14 -5.01 15.14
C LYS A 98 18.71 -5.02 14.64
N ASN A 99 18.50 -5.67 13.50
CA ASN A 99 17.16 -5.94 13.01
C ASN A 99 16.45 -6.89 13.99
N ILE A 100 15.33 -6.46 14.56
CA ILE A 100 14.56 -7.22 15.53
C ILE A 100 13.23 -7.71 14.97
N GLN A 101 12.76 -7.13 13.87
CA GLN A 101 11.51 -7.51 13.24
C GLN A 101 11.52 -7.07 11.78
N ILE A 102 11.01 -7.92 10.88
CA ILE A 102 10.75 -7.57 9.50
C ILE A 102 9.27 -7.75 9.24
N ARG A 103 8.59 -6.70 8.81
CA ARG A 103 7.17 -6.77 8.44
C ARG A 103 7.01 -6.65 6.92
N PRO A 104 6.61 -7.74 6.22
CA PRO A 104 6.22 -7.65 4.81
C PRO A 104 4.78 -7.15 4.67
N PHE A 105 4.50 -6.41 3.60
CA PHE A 105 3.14 -6.04 3.18
C PHE A 105 3.11 -5.65 1.70
N GLU A 106 1.93 -5.69 1.10
CA GLU A 106 1.70 -5.38 -0.31
C GLU A 106 0.83 -4.13 -0.43
N VAL A 107 1.17 -3.25 -1.38
CA VAL A 107 0.38 -2.06 -1.72
C VAL A 107 -0.14 -2.23 -3.14
N GLN A 108 -1.46 -2.20 -3.32
CA GLN A 108 -2.10 -2.31 -4.62
C GLN A 108 -2.58 -0.95 -5.11
N LEU A 109 -2.31 -0.62 -6.37
CA LEU A 109 -3.01 0.44 -7.07
C LEU A 109 -4.44 -0.03 -7.38
N ALA A 110 -5.43 0.42 -6.63
CA ALA A 110 -6.83 0.02 -6.85
C ALA A 110 -7.62 1.13 -7.56
N GLU A 111 -8.56 0.74 -8.42
CA GLU A 111 -9.61 1.66 -8.88
C GLU A 111 -10.68 1.82 -7.78
N GLY A 112 -11.10 3.07 -7.55
CA GLY A 112 -12.25 3.34 -6.70
C GLY A 112 -13.53 2.92 -7.41
N TYR A 113 -14.51 2.44 -6.66
CA TYR A 113 -15.82 2.16 -7.21
C TYR A 113 -16.52 3.47 -7.64
N THR A 114 -17.00 3.48 -8.87
CA THR A 114 -17.86 4.53 -9.43
C THR A 114 -19.17 3.88 -9.85
N LYS A 115 -20.29 4.37 -9.29
CA LYS A 115 -21.63 3.91 -9.65
C LYS A 115 -21.88 4.21 -11.13
N ASN A 116 -22.27 3.19 -11.89
CA ASN A 116 -22.71 3.32 -13.27
C ASN A 116 -24.16 2.82 -13.34
N GLU A 117 -25.11 3.72 -13.58
CA GLU A 117 -26.54 3.38 -13.63
C GLU A 117 -26.89 2.46 -14.80
N GLU A 118 -26.04 2.42 -15.84
CA GLU A 118 -26.20 1.55 -16.99
C GLU A 118 -25.59 0.16 -16.79
N ALA A 119 -24.83 -0.05 -15.70
CA ALA A 119 -24.19 -1.33 -15.44
C ALA A 119 -25.18 -2.38 -14.92
N CYS A 120 -25.39 -3.42 -15.72
CA CYS A 120 -26.23 -4.56 -15.35
C CYS A 120 -25.45 -5.68 -14.63
N VAL A 121 -24.11 -5.60 -14.63
CA VAL A 121 -23.23 -6.61 -14.02
C VAL A 121 -22.20 -5.92 -13.11
N LEU A 122 -22.02 -6.48 -11.91
CA LEU A 122 -20.97 -6.06 -10.98
C LEU A 122 -19.84 -7.10 -10.97
N ILE A 123 -18.64 -6.69 -11.38
CA ILE A 123 -17.42 -7.50 -11.28
C ILE A 123 -16.77 -7.19 -9.93
N ILE A 124 -16.66 -8.20 -9.08
CA ILE A 124 -16.03 -8.09 -7.77
C ILE A 124 -14.60 -8.62 -7.86
N VAL A 125 -13.63 -7.81 -7.45
CA VAL A 125 -12.20 -8.11 -7.56
C VAL A 125 -11.49 -7.95 -6.22
N ASN A 126 -10.31 -8.55 -6.09
CA ASN A 126 -9.48 -8.44 -4.88
C ASN A 126 -8.00 -8.17 -5.23
N ASN A 127 -7.15 -8.16 -4.20
CA ASN A 127 -5.72 -7.85 -4.33
C ASN A 127 -4.89 -8.89 -5.11
N ARG A 128 -5.51 -10.00 -5.53
CA ARG A 128 -4.93 -11.01 -6.42
C ARG A 128 -5.53 -11.01 -7.83
N THR A 129 -6.50 -10.15 -8.10
CA THR A 129 -7.08 -10.01 -9.43
C THR A 129 -6.16 -9.17 -10.31
N GLU A 130 -5.87 -9.66 -11.50
CA GLU A 130 -5.03 -8.96 -12.48
C GLU A 130 -5.89 -8.10 -13.42
N PHE A 131 -5.35 -6.96 -13.85
CA PHE A 131 -6.04 -6.06 -14.77
C PHE A 131 -6.52 -6.72 -16.05
N ASP A 132 -5.66 -7.52 -16.71
CA ASP A 132 -6.00 -8.13 -17.99
C ASP A 132 -7.13 -9.16 -17.84
N LYS A 133 -7.27 -9.80 -16.67
CA LYS A 133 -8.41 -10.68 -16.36
C LYS A 133 -9.70 -9.87 -16.25
N VAL A 134 -9.68 -8.72 -15.56
CA VAL A 134 -10.84 -7.84 -15.46
C VAL A 134 -11.27 -7.34 -16.84
N GLN A 135 -10.33 -6.89 -17.67
CA GLN A 135 -10.63 -6.41 -19.02
C GLN A 135 -11.25 -7.50 -19.90
N LYS A 136 -10.74 -8.74 -19.85
CA LYS A 136 -11.33 -9.87 -20.58
C LYS A 136 -12.75 -10.17 -20.13
N TRP A 137 -13.04 -10.09 -18.83
CA TRP A 137 -14.40 -10.27 -18.32
C TRP A 137 -15.34 -9.16 -18.79
N ARG A 138 -14.90 -7.89 -18.74
CA ARG A 138 -15.67 -6.75 -19.25
C ARG A 138 -15.99 -6.92 -20.73
N GLN A 139 -14.99 -7.31 -21.52
CA GLN A 139 -15.14 -7.55 -22.95
C GLN A 139 -16.14 -8.69 -23.22
N LEU A 140 -16.01 -9.81 -22.52
CA LEU A 140 -16.90 -10.96 -22.69
C LEU A 140 -18.38 -10.62 -22.37
N ILE A 141 -18.63 -9.88 -21.29
CA ILE A 141 -19.98 -9.46 -20.89
C ILE A 141 -20.61 -8.58 -21.98
N TYR A 142 -19.82 -7.67 -22.54
CA TYR A 142 -20.26 -6.81 -23.62
C TYR A 142 -20.52 -7.61 -24.90
N ASP A 143 -19.60 -8.49 -25.30
CA ASP A 143 -19.70 -9.24 -26.55
C ASP A 143 -20.87 -10.22 -26.56
N LEU A 144 -21.21 -10.83 -25.41
CA LEU A 144 -22.28 -11.82 -25.32
C LEU A 144 -23.68 -11.21 -25.15
N ALA A 145 -23.78 -10.09 -24.44
CA ALA A 145 -25.07 -9.58 -23.98
C ALA A 145 -25.28 -8.08 -24.20
N GLY A 146 -24.28 -7.37 -24.74
CA GLY A 146 -24.32 -5.91 -24.88
C GLY A 146 -24.38 -5.17 -23.53
N LEU A 147 -24.06 -5.85 -22.43
CA LEU A 147 -24.22 -5.31 -21.08
C LEU A 147 -22.99 -4.51 -20.65
N GLN A 148 -23.24 -3.42 -19.94
CA GLN A 148 -22.19 -2.70 -19.23
C GLN A 148 -21.90 -3.36 -17.89
N SER A 149 -20.65 -3.21 -17.44
CA SER A 149 -20.19 -3.73 -16.15
C SER A 149 -19.50 -2.65 -15.32
N SER A 150 -19.76 -2.69 -14.01
CA SER A 150 -19.02 -1.94 -13.00
C SER A 150 -18.02 -2.85 -12.29
N VAL A 151 -16.94 -2.28 -11.76
CA VAL A 151 -15.93 -3.04 -11.01
C VAL A 151 -15.85 -2.54 -9.57
N TRP A 152 -15.82 -3.48 -8.61
CA TRP A 152 -15.67 -3.19 -7.20
C TRP A 152 -14.51 -4.00 -6.61
N ASN A 153 -13.45 -3.30 -6.18
CA ASN A 153 -12.33 -3.91 -5.47
C ASN A 153 -12.57 -3.95 -3.97
N VAL A 154 -12.87 -5.14 -3.43
CA VAL A 154 -13.18 -5.32 -2.01
C VAL A 154 -11.98 -5.01 -1.11
N SER A 155 -10.77 -5.20 -1.60
CA SER A 155 -9.53 -4.97 -0.83
C SER A 155 -9.33 -3.50 -0.48
N LEU A 156 -9.90 -2.58 -1.27
CA LEU A 156 -9.81 -1.15 -1.01
C LEU A 156 -10.69 -0.73 0.18
N TYR A 157 -11.74 -1.49 0.48
CA TYR A 157 -12.79 -1.10 1.42
C TYR A 157 -12.81 -1.96 2.69
N GLY A 158 -11.71 -2.67 2.99
CA GLY A 158 -11.64 -3.57 4.14
C GLY A 158 -12.48 -4.82 3.94
N ASP A 159 -12.35 -5.44 2.77
CA ASP A 159 -13.13 -6.58 2.30
C ASP A 159 -14.61 -6.22 2.04
N PHE A 160 -15.54 -7.14 2.31
CA PHE A 160 -16.98 -6.90 2.13
C PHE A 160 -17.56 -6.05 3.27
N CYS A 161 -16.87 -4.97 3.64
CA CYS A 161 -17.33 -4.05 4.66
C CYS A 161 -18.31 -3.06 4.05
N LEU A 162 -19.58 -3.45 4.00
CA LEU A 162 -20.69 -2.63 3.47
C LEU A 162 -20.81 -1.26 4.17
N SER A 163 -20.30 -1.15 5.40
CA SER A 163 -20.31 0.07 6.21
C SER A 163 -19.07 0.97 6.04
N HIS A 164 -18.08 0.56 5.24
CA HIS A 164 -16.88 1.36 5.01
C HIS A 164 -17.24 2.65 4.24
N LYS A 165 -16.81 3.80 4.77
CA LYS A 165 -17.03 5.11 4.13
C LYS A 165 -15.99 5.37 3.06
N ARG A 166 -16.41 5.53 1.81
CA ARG A 166 -15.54 5.93 0.69
C ARG A 166 -15.13 7.41 0.84
N LYS A 167 -14.28 7.90 -0.07
CA LYS A 167 -13.81 9.31 -0.08
C LYS A 167 -14.93 10.35 -0.14
N ASP A 168 -16.09 10.00 -0.71
CA ASP A 168 -17.29 10.84 -0.77
C ASP A 168 -18.08 10.87 0.55
N GLY A 169 -17.61 10.15 1.58
CA GLY A 169 -18.26 10.04 2.88
C GLY A 169 -19.40 9.03 2.94
N ARG A 170 -19.79 8.41 1.83
CA ARG A 170 -20.88 7.43 1.73
C ARG A 170 -20.38 6.00 1.86
N SER A 171 -21.26 5.10 2.29
CA SER A 171 -21.00 3.65 2.31
C SER A 171 -21.86 2.90 1.29
N LEU A 172 -21.56 1.62 1.03
CA LEU A 172 -22.33 0.81 0.09
C LEU A 172 -23.76 0.54 0.57
N LEU A 173 -24.03 0.70 1.87
CA LEU A 173 -25.39 0.62 2.45
C LEU A 173 -26.26 1.84 2.13
N GLU A 174 -25.65 2.94 1.73
CA GLU A 174 -26.31 4.23 1.51
C GLU A 174 -26.56 4.54 0.01
N ASP A 175 -26.18 3.60 -0.88
CA ASP A 175 -26.23 3.71 -2.34
C ASP A 175 -27.35 2.88 -3.00
#